data_AF-A0AAW2FFX3-F1
#
_entry.id   AF-A0AAW2FFX3-F1
#
_cell.length_a   1.000
_cell.length_b   1.000
_cell.length_c   1.000
_cell.angle_alpha   90.00
_cell.angle_beta   90.00
_cell.angle_gamma   90.00
#
_symmetry.space_group_name_H-M   'P 1'
#
loop_
_entity.id
_entity.type
_entity.pdbx_description
1 polymer ?
#
loop_
_entity_poly.entity_id
_entity_poly.type
_entity_poly.pdbx_seq_one_letter_code
_entity_poly.pdbx_strand_id
1 'polypeptide(L)'
;MKNMNDVDRVQEILKDRKQVDILNASLSSFGGRDVSSKVSRILKFLFIDELASEFSFYGKRLNKRPFSDLHLRTVIIDSIKHTTPGITNKDIEDSIKIWLKHALARQKKEIDRRRKRQEDEDFNRINN
;
A
#
# COMPACT_ATOMS: atom_id res chain seq x y z
N MET A 1 -6.56 -4.96 0.57
CA MET A 1 -6.31 -6.22 -0.15
C MET A 1 -5.42 -7.12 0.68
N LYS A 2 -5.80 -8.39 0.80
CA LYS A 2 -5.17 -9.39 1.67
C LYS A 2 -4.34 -10.42 0.90
N ASN A 3 -4.70 -10.70 -0.35
CA ASN A 3 -4.01 -11.68 -1.19
C ASN A 3 -4.03 -11.26 -2.66
N MET A 4 -3.38 -12.06 -3.52
CA MET A 4 -3.32 -11.80 -4.96
C MET A 4 -4.67 -11.83 -5.67
N ASN A 5 -5.62 -12.67 -5.24
CA ASN A 5 -6.97 -12.69 -5.84
C ASN A 5 -7.70 -11.35 -5.65
N ASP A 6 -7.48 -10.67 -4.52
CA ASP A 6 -8.01 -9.33 -4.32
C ASP A 6 -7.39 -8.32 -5.29
N VAL A 7 -6.08 -8.45 -5.57
CA VAL A 7 -5.38 -7.61 -6.54
C VAL A 7 -5.98 -7.81 -7.93
N ASP A 8 -6.14 -9.06 -8.37
CA ASP A 8 -6.68 -9.39 -9.68
C ASP A 8 -8.13 -8.88 -9.86
N ARG A 9 -8.97 -9.01 -8.82
CA ARG A 9 -10.32 -8.43 -8.82
C ARG A 9 -10.30 -6.90 -8.98
N VAL A 10 -9.42 -6.22 -8.24
CA VAL A 10 -9.29 -4.76 -8.37
C VAL A 10 -8.75 -4.39 -9.75
N GLN A 11 -7.82 -5.15 -10.32
CA GLN A 11 -7.34 -4.92 -11.69
C GLN A 11 -8.47 -5.03 -12.72
N GLU A 12 -9.37 -6.01 -12.55
CA GLU A 12 -10.53 -6.17 -13.43
C GLU A 12 -11.52 -5.00 -13.29
N ILE A 13 -11.85 -4.63 -12.05
CA ILE A 13 -12.75 -3.51 -11.74
C ILE A 13 -12.22 -2.21 -12.32
N LEU A 14 -10.91 -1.96 -12.24
CA LEU A 14 -10.28 -0.73 -12.72
C LEU A 14 -10.13 -0.66 -14.25
N LYS A 15 -10.62 -1.65 -15.00
CA LYS A 15 -10.83 -1.50 -16.45
C LYS A 15 -12.03 -0.59 -16.76
N ASP A 16 -12.98 -0.48 -15.84
CA ASP A 16 -14.09 0.47 -15.96
C ASP A 16 -13.64 1.86 -15.49
N ARG A 17 -13.71 2.84 -16.40
CA ARG A 17 -13.38 4.23 -16.12
C ARG A 17 -14.18 4.81 -14.96
N LYS A 18 -15.45 4.45 -14.80
CA LYS A 18 -16.26 4.92 -13.67
C LYS A 18 -15.67 4.47 -12.34
N GLN A 19 -15.14 3.26 -12.28
CA GLN A 19 -14.50 2.72 -11.08
C GLN A 19 -13.15 3.39 -10.81
N VAL A 20 -12.40 3.70 -11.87
CA VAL A 20 -11.18 4.52 -11.77
C VAL A 20 -11.50 5.89 -11.16
N ASP A 21 -12.52 6.58 -11.64
CA ASP A 21 -12.90 7.91 -11.16
C ASP A 21 -13.37 7.87 -9.70
N ILE A 22 -14.17 6.87 -9.33
CA ILE A 22 -14.62 6.65 -7.94
C ILE A 22 -13.43 6.41 -7.01
N LEU A 23 -12.52 5.50 -7.38
CA LEU A 23 -11.36 5.21 -6.56
C LEU A 23 -10.44 6.42 -6.46
N ASN A 24 -10.21 7.13 -7.57
CA ASN A 24 -9.40 8.35 -7.58
C ASN A 24 -9.97 9.40 -6.62
N ALA A 25 -11.26 9.71 -6.70
CA ALA A 25 -11.92 10.65 -5.79
C ALA A 25 -11.78 10.22 -4.32
N SER A 26 -11.95 8.92 -4.04
CA SER A 26 -11.77 8.38 -2.69
C SER A 26 -10.32 8.46 -2.21
N LEU A 27 -9.33 8.25 -3.08
CA LEU A 27 -7.91 8.33 -2.70
C LEU A 27 -7.44 9.78 -2.57
N SER A 28 -8.02 10.71 -3.33
CA SER A 28 -7.77 12.15 -3.19
C SER A 28 -8.23 12.71 -1.85
N SER A 29 -9.19 12.09 -1.17
CA SER A 29 -9.57 12.54 0.18
C SER A 29 -8.51 12.24 1.24
N PHE A 30 -7.48 11.45 0.93
CA PHE A 30 -6.40 11.16 1.86
C PHE A 30 -5.47 12.37 2.03
N GLY A 31 -5.58 12.99 3.20
CA GLY A 31 -4.66 14.04 3.64
C GLY A 31 -3.24 13.52 3.93
N GLY A 32 -2.32 14.44 4.17
CA GLY A 32 -0.92 14.17 4.50
C GLY A 32 -0.10 15.45 4.35
N ARG A 33 0.93 15.59 5.17
CA ARG A 33 1.77 16.80 5.17
C ARG A 33 2.67 16.87 3.95
N ASP A 34 3.09 15.70 3.47
CA ASP A 34 4.00 15.52 2.34
C ASP A 34 3.58 14.31 1.50
N VAL A 35 4.18 14.18 0.31
CA VAL A 35 3.86 13.13 -0.66
C VAL A 35 4.10 11.74 -0.10
N SER A 36 5.19 11.54 0.65
CA SER A 36 5.50 10.25 1.28
C SER A 36 4.41 9.84 2.28
N SER A 37 3.91 10.79 3.08
CA SER A 37 2.82 10.57 4.03
C SER A 37 1.49 10.24 3.33
N LYS A 38 1.17 10.92 2.23
CA LYS A 38 -0.03 10.65 1.40
C LYS A 38 0.06 9.25 0.77
N VAL A 39 1.16 8.94 0.08
CA VAL A 39 1.44 7.61 -0.50
C VAL A 39 1.31 6.53 0.56
N SER A 40 1.93 6.72 1.73
CA SER A 40 1.91 5.74 2.81
C SER A 40 0.49 5.46 3.34
N ARG A 41 -0.34 6.50 3.48
CA ARG A 41 -1.73 6.35 3.93
C ARG A 41 -2.58 5.62 2.88
N ILE A 42 -2.45 5.99 1.62
CA ILE A 42 -3.15 5.34 0.50
C ILE A 42 -2.74 3.87 0.40
N LEU A 43 -1.44 3.55 0.40
CA LEU A 43 -0.97 2.18 0.27
C LEU A 43 -1.35 1.29 1.46
N LYS A 44 -1.38 1.84 2.69
CA LYS A 44 -1.89 1.12 3.88
C LYS A 44 -3.38 0.83 3.81
N PHE A 45 -4.16 1.72 3.19
CA PHE A 45 -5.58 1.48 2.95
C PHE A 45 -5.76 0.35 1.92
N LEU A 46 -4.96 0.36 0.86
CA LEU A 46 -5.07 -0.59 -0.24
C LEU A 46 -4.49 -1.98 0.07
N PHE A 47 -3.40 -2.10 0.83
CA PHE A 47 -2.66 -3.34 1.03
C PHE A 47 -2.35 -3.61 2.50
N ILE A 48 -2.38 -4.89 2.88
CA ILE A 48 -1.68 -5.34 4.08
C ILE A 48 -0.17 -5.46 3.81
N ASP A 49 0.66 -5.33 4.86
CA ASP A 49 2.12 -5.36 4.70
C ASP A 49 2.65 -6.70 4.16
N GLU A 50 1.97 -7.82 4.47
CA GLU A 50 2.28 -9.14 3.92
C GLU A 50 2.19 -9.17 2.39
N LEU A 51 1.02 -8.87 1.83
CA LEU A 51 0.82 -8.78 0.39
C LEU A 51 1.74 -7.73 -0.24
N ALA A 52 1.89 -6.55 0.37
CA ALA A 52 2.77 -5.50 -0.15
C ALA A 52 4.24 -5.93 -0.21
N SER A 53 4.67 -6.88 0.64
CA SER A 53 6.04 -7.39 0.65
C SER A 53 6.39 -8.20 -0.60
N GLU A 54 5.38 -8.73 -1.31
CA GLU A 54 5.54 -9.47 -2.57
C GLU A 54 5.81 -8.56 -3.77
N PHE A 55 5.64 -7.25 -3.62
CA PHE A 55 5.83 -6.27 -4.69
C PHE A 55 7.15 -5.52 -4.57
N SER A 56 7.71 -5.18 -5.73
CA SER A 56 8.63 -4.07 -5.87
C SER A 56 8.14 -3.20 -7.02
N PHE A 57 8.60 -1.95 -7.10
CA PHE A 57 8.02 -1.05 -8.10
C PHE A 57 8.17 -1.59 -9.54
N TYR A 58 9.36 -2.04 -9.94
CA TYR A 58 9.60 -2.58 -11.29
C TYR A 58 9.70 -4.11 -11.35
N GLY A 59 9.51 -4.83 -10.25
CA GLY A 59 9.64 -6.31 -10.21
C GLY A 59 11.05 -6.88 -10.38
N LYS A 60 12.07 -6.06 -10.64
CA LYS A 60 13.43 -6.52 -11.02
C LYS A 60 14.27 -7.20 -9.93
N ARG A 61 13.83 -7.19 -8.67
CA ARG A 61 14.60 -7.75 -7.54
C ARG A 61 13.81 -8.85 -6.84
N LEU A 62 14.51 -9.93 -6.49
CA LEU A 62 14.01 -11.00 -5.62
C LEU A 62 12.70 -11.66 -6.12
N ASN A 63 12.50 -11.76 -7.43
CA ASN A 63 11.29 -12.32 -8.05
C ASN A 63 9.98 -11.67 -7.57
N LYS A 64 10.05 -10.40 -7.15
CA LYS A 64 8.87 -9.64 -6.73
C LYS A 64 8.04 -9.22 -7.93
N ARG A 65 6.73 -9.08 -7.72
CA ARG A 65 5.82 -8.62 -8.77
C ARG A 65 6.00 -7.11 -9.05
N PRO A 66 5.89 -6.67 -10.31
CA PRO A 66 5.98 -5.25 -10.67
C PRO A 66 4.72 -4.49 -10.27
N PHE A 67 4.82 -3.63 -9.26
CA PHE A 67 3.73 -2.71 -8.90
C PHE A 67 3.42 -1.73 -10.05
N SER A 68 4.43 -1.39 -10.86
CA SER A 68 4.30 -0.52 -12.02
C SER A 68 3.25 -1.02 -13.00
N ASP A 69 2.97 -2.31 -13.04
CA ASP A 69 2.09 -2.89 -14.06
C ASP A 69 0.63 -2.87 -13.61
N LEU A 70 0.36 -2.51 -12.34
CA LEU A 70 -0.99 -2.41 -11.81
C LEU A 70 -1.65 -1.09 -12.25
N HIS A 71 -2.93 -1.15 -12.64
CA HIS A 71 -3.77 0.02 -12.88
C HIS A 71 -3.79 0.98 -11.68
N LEU A 72 -3.65 0.44 -10.46
CA LEU A 72 -3.56 1.20 -9.21
C LEU A 72 -2.43 2.24 -9.23
N ARG A 73 -1.31 1.98 -9.93
CA ARG A 73 -0.23 2.94 -10.08
C ARG A 73 -0.75 4.27 -10.63
N THR A 74 -1.51 4.22 -11.73
CA THR A 74 -2.06 5.41 -12.37
C THR A 74 -3.06 6.10 -11.45
N VAL A 75 -4.00 5.35 -10.86
CA VAL A 75 -5.01 5.93 -9.95
C VAL A 75 -4.35 6.67 -8.79
N ILE A 76 -3.34 6.07 -8.14
CA ILE A 76 -2.63 6.68 -7.00
C ILE A 76 -1.90 7.96 -7.42
N ILE A 77 -1.21 7.94 -8.57
CA ILE A 77 -0.49 9.11 -9.09
C ILE A 77 -1.48 10.26 -9.33
N ASP A 78 -2.57 9.99 -10.02
CA ASP A 78 -3.58 11.01 -10.35
C ASP A 78 -4.22 11.57 -9.08
N SER A 79 -4.54 10.71 -8.12
CA SER A 79 -5.14 11.10 -6.83
C SER A 79 -4.27 12.07 -6.04
N ILE A 80 -2.96 11.82 -6.03
CA ILE A 80 -2.00 12.64 -5.29
C ILE A 80 -1.75 13.95 -6.02
N LYS A 81 -1.58 13.92 -7.35
CA LYS A 81 -1.38 15.13 -8.16
C LYS A 81 -2.56 16.08 -8.06
N HIS A 82 -3.78 15.55 -8.02
CA HIS A 82 -4.99 16.36 -7.85
C HIS A 82 -4.95 17.20 -6.57
N THR A 83 -4.33 16.70 -5.50
CA THR A 83 -4.32 17.35 -4.18
C THR A 83 -3.01 18.02 -3.83
N THR A 84 -1.98 17.89 -4.67
CA THR A 84 -0.62 18.35 -4.39
C THR A 84 -0.03 18.99 -5.66
N PRO A 85 -0.35 20.28 -5.91
CA PRO A 85 0.13 20.98 -7.10
C PRO A 85 1.66 20.99 -7.20
N GLY A 86 2.18 20.87 -8.41
CA GLY A 86 3.63 20.94 -8.70
C GLY A 86 4.42 19.66 -8.45
N ILE A 87 3.79 18.60 -7.93
CA ILE A 87 4.47 17.31 -7.74
C ILE A 87 4.63 16.55 -9.07
N THR A 88 5.79 15.92 -9.28
CA THR A 88 6.01 15.10 -10.47
C THR A 88 5.56 13.65 -10.24
N ASN A 89 5.28 12.93 -11.33
CA ASN A 89 5.02 11.49 -11.26
C ASN A 89 6.22 10.76 -10.61
N LYS A 90 7.44 11.20 -10.91
CA LYS A 90 8.68 10.62 -10.38
C LYS A 90 8.74 10.69 -8.85
N ASP A 91 8.39 11.82 -8.25
CA ASP A 91 8.42 11.99 -6.79
C ASP A 91 7.45 11.04 -6.08
N ILE A 92 6.27 10.84 -6.69
CA ILE A 92 5.26 9.90 -6.20
C ILE A 92 5.75 8.46 -6.35
N GLU A 93 6.26 8.10 -7.53
CA GLU A 93 6.81 6.76 -7.78
C GLU A 93 7.97 6.43 -6.86
N ASP A 94 8.87 7.39 -6.61
CA ASP A 94 10.00 7.21 -5.70
C ASP A 94 9.52 7.03 -4.25
N SER A 95 8.46 7.74 -3.85
CA SER A 95 7.79 7.50 -2.57
C SER A 95 7.14 6.10 -2.48
N ILE A 96 6.50 5.62 -3.56
CA ILE A 96 5.94 4.26 -3.63
C ILE A 96 7.07 3.21 -3.53
N LYS A 97 8.19 3.41 -4.25
CA LYS A 97 9.37 2.53 -4.21
C LYS A 97 9.90 2.38 -2.80
N ILE A 98 10.09 3.51 -2.09
CA ILE A 98 10.56 3.51 -0.71
C ILE A 98 9.58 2.77 0.19
N TRP A 99 8.28 3.05 0.06
CA TRP A 99 7.26 2.39 0.89
C TRP A 99 7.23 0.87 0.66
N LEU A 100 7.28 0.40 -0.58
CA LEU A 100 7.32 -1.04 -0.91
C LEU A 100 8.62 -1.70 -0.42
N LYS A 101 9.77 -1.02 -0.53
CA LYS A 101 11.05 -1.51 -0.02
C LYS A 101 10.97 -1.87 1.48
N HIS A 102 10.23 -1.08 2.25
CA HIS A 102 10.07 -1.29 3.69
C HIS A 102 8.91 -2.22 4.08
N ALA A 103 8.11 -2.73 3.13
CA ALA A 103 6.95 -3.57 3.42
C ALA A 103 7.30 -4.83 4.24
N LEU A 104 8.35 -5.56 3.85
CA LEU A 104 8.81 -6.75 4.57
C LEU A 104 9.23 -6.41 6.02
N ALA A 105 9.90 -5.28 6.23
CA ALA A 105 10.31 -4.85 7.57
C ALA A 105 9.09 -4.48 8.43
N ARG A 106 8.07 -3.83 7.85
CA ARG A 106 6.82 -3.52 8.54
C ARG A 106 6.03 -4.78 8.90
N GLN A 107 5.96 -5.75 7.99
CA GLN A 107 5.33 -7.05 8.24
C GLN A 107 5.97 -7.77 9.43
N LYS A 108 7.30 -7.89 9.43
CA LYS A 108 8.04 -8.52 10.56
C LYS A 108 7.74 -7.83 11.88
N LYS A 109 7.81 -6.49 11.89
CA LYS A 109 7.50 -5.70 13.08
C LYS A 109 6.08 -5.91 13.59
N GLU A 110 5.11 -6.09 12.70
CA GLU A 110 3.72 -6.36 13.06
C GLU A 110 3.56 -7.77 13.65
N ILE A 111 4.22 -8.78 13.08
CA ILE A 111 4.24 -10.15 13.62
C ILE A 111 4.84 -10.16 15.02
N ASP A 112 6.00 -9.53 15.21
CA ASP A 112 6.68 -9.47 16.52
C ASP A 112 5.81 -8.79 17.57
N ARG A 113 5.10 -7.70 17.20
CA ARG A 113 4.15 -7.02 18.08
C ARG A 113 2.97 -7.91 18.46
N ARG A 114 2.44 -8.70 17.53
CA ARG A 114 1.33 -9.63 17.79
C ARG A 114 1.75 -10.76 18.72
N ARG A 115 2.94 -11.33 18.51
CA ARG A 115 3.50 -12.37 19.40
C ARG A 115 3.63 -11.87 20.83
N LYS A 116 4.22 -10.69 21.01
CA LYS A 116 4.36 -10.09 22.34
C LYS A 116 3.02 -9.87 23.03
N ARG A 117 2.01 -9.36 22.31
CA ARG A 117 0.65 -9.18 22.86
C ARG A 117 0.02 -10.51 23.29
N GLN A 118 0.22 -11.56 22.50
CA GLN A 118 -0.31 -12.88 22.81
C GLN A 118 0.38 -13.50 24.03
N GLU A 119 1.70 -13.36 24.14
CA GLU A 119 2.47 -13.77 25.33
C GLU A 119 1.99 -13.03 26.60
N ASP A 120 1.77 -11.72 26.51
CA ASP A 120 1.25 -10.90 27.62
C ASP A 120 -0.19 -11.33 28.01
N GLU A 121 -1.05 -11.64 27.04
CA GLU A 121 -2.42 -12.12 27.26
C GLU A 121 -2.45 -13.52 27.90
N ASP A 122 -1.62 -14.45 27.41
CA ASP A 122 -1.53 -15.81 27.93
C ASP A 122 -0.95 -15.82 29.35
N PHE A 123 0.07 -15.00 29.63
CA PHE A 123 0.61 -14.81 30.98
C PHE A 123 -0.47 -14.29 31.95
N ASN A 124 -1.28 -13.31 31.53
CA ASN A 124 -2.35 -12.78 32.37
C ASN A 124 -3.47 -13.80 32.63
N ARG A 125 -3.76 -14.70 31.68
CA ARG A 125 -4.77 -15.77 31.86
C ARG A 125 -4.33 -16.87 32.81
N ILE A 126 -3.03 -17.17 32.88
CA ILE A 126 -2.51 -18.21 33.79
C ILE A 126 -2.48 -17.72 35.23
N ASN A 127 -2.32 -16.42 35.45
CA ASN A 127 -2.12 -15.81 36.77
C ASN A 127 -3.39 -15.19 37.40
N ASN A 128 -4.55 -15.33 36.77
CA ASN A 128 -5.87 -14.93 37.27
C ASN A 128 -6.80 -16.15 37.34
#